data_AF-A0A975T4R4-F1
#
_entry.id   AF-A0A975T4R4-F1
#
_cell.length_a   1.000
_cell.length_b   1.000
_cell.length_c   1.000
_cell.angle_alpha   90.00
_cell.angle_beta   90.00
_cell.angle_gamma   90.00
#
_symmetry.space_group_name_H-M   'P 1'
#
loop_
_entity.id
_entity.type
_entity.pdbx_description
1 polymer ?
#
loop_
_entity_poly.entity_id
_entity_poly.type
_entity_poly.pdbx_seq_one_letter_code
_entity_poly.pdbx_strand_id
1 'polypeptide(L)'
;MAFWLLLLLGLATYLIVRHSVAQITRTPVWLLWLVLMTPAFLLTGWTLVYGPTLPPPPALLIWPSVICLLLYWLLFQWGRQLPGQVQTQSSPSAPESANHPTAEPTPVRALDNTEETQLRNCFPWSIYYVQNIEYRPQAVICRGQLRTTATSAYQQIKTNIESQFGDRFLVIFQEGMNDKPFFVLVPNPQAARQNTKRESEKITQPGLALVLLLATLVSTTLVGVKIAGGELRELESDFSLILRGLPYALGLMTILGVHELGHYITAKFYKIRSTLPYFIPVPFFLGTFGAFIQMRSPIPHRKALFDVSIAGPIAGFIATLPLLFWGLTHSEVVPMSDKTGLLNPNALNPKYSILLAVLSKLALGSELTAKSAIDLHPVAVAGFLGLIVTALNLMPVGQLDGGHIVHAMFGQRTAIVIGQVARLLLLLLSFIQEEFLLWAIILLFIPLMDEPALNDVTELDNGRDILGLLSMALLLIIVLPLPQAIAGWLQI
;
A
#
# COMPACT_ATOMS: atom_id res chain seq x y z
N MET A 1 -23.36 -0.79 -24.33
CA MET A 1 -22.42 -0.97 -23.19
C MET A 1 -21.74 0.34 -22.78
N ALA A 2 -21.14 1.12 -23.68
CA ALA A 2 -20.41 2.35 -23.35
C ALA A 2 -21.20 3.39 -22.51
N PHE A 3 -22.49 3.61 -22.81
CA PHE A 3 -23.34 4.55 -22.06
C PHE A 3 -23.52 4.17 -20.58
N TRP A 4 -23.81 2.90 -20.30
CA TRP A 4 -23.96 2.38 -18.93
C TRP A 4 -22.65 2.43 -18.16
N LEU A 5 -21.52 2.17 -18.85
CA LEU A 5 -20.18 2.21 -18.27
C LEU A 5 -19.79 3.66 -17.90
N LEU A 6 -20.11 4.64 -18.76
CA LEU A 6 -19.88 6.06 -18.47
C LEU A 6 -20.78 6.56 -17.32
N LEU A 7 -22.02 6.09 -17.23
CA LEU A 7 -22.94 6.46 -16.15
C LEU A 7 -22.46 5.90 -14.80
N LEU A 8 -21.99 4.65 -14.78
CA LEU A 8 -21.43 4.00 -13.59
C LEU A 8 -20.09 4.63 -13.17
N LEU A 9 -19.20 4.90 -14.13
CA LEU A 9 -17.95 5.63 -13.92
C LEU A 9 -18.20 7.06 -13.41
N GLY A 10 -19.19 7.76 -13.98
CA GLY A 10 -19.61 9.10 -13.57
C GLY A 10 -20.16 9.14 -12.15
N LEU A 11 -21.03 8.19 -11.79
CA LEU A 11 -21.56 8.08 -10.43
C LEU A 11 -20.46 7.75 -9.41
N ALA A 12 -19.60 6.78 -9.74
CA ALA A 12 -18.50 6.36 -8.87
C ALA A 12 -17.51 7.52 -8.64
N THR A 13 -17.06 8.18 -9.71
CA THR A 13 -16.15 9.33 -9.61
C THR A 13 -16.78 10.48 -8.82
N TYR A 14 -18.08 10.77 -8.99
CA TYR A 14 -18.76 11.82 -8.24
C TYR A 14 -18.81 11.51 -6.73
N LEU A 15 -19.20 10.29 -6.36
CA LEU A 15 -19.24 9.85 -4.96
C LEU A 15 -17.85 9.88 -4.32
N ILE A 16 -16.84 9.45 -5.08
CA ILE A 16 -15.45 9.44 -4.61
C ILE A 16 -14.94 10.86 -4.39
N VAL A 17 -15.09 11.78 -5.36
CA VAL A 17 -14.64 13.19 -5.19
C VAL A 17 -15.41 13.86 -4.05
N ARG A 18 -16.70 13.56 -3.89
CA ARG A 18 -17.50 14.05 -2.76
C ARG A 18 -16.96 13.55 -1.42
N HIS A 19 -16.59 12.29 -1.31
CA HIS A 19 -16.11 11.72 -0.04
C HIS A 19 -14.67 12.14 0.27
N SER A 20 -13.80 12.19 -0.74
CA SER A 20 -12.36 12.40 -0.56
C SER A 20 -11.95 13.87 -0.49
N VAL A 21 -12.67 14.77 -1.19
CA VAL A 21 -12.19 16.13 -1.46
C VAL A 21 -13.11 17.21 -0.90
N ALA A 22 -14.40 16.92 -0.66
CA ALA A 22 -15.38 17.94 -0.23
C ALA A 22 -15.06 18.63 1.10
N GLN A 23 -14.31 17.98 2.00
CA GLN A 23 -13.93 18.57 3.29
C GLN A 23 -12.62 19.37 3.25
N ILE A 24 -11.89 19.33 2.13
CA ILE A 24 -10.50 19.80 2.04
C ILE A 24 -10.39 21.04 1.13
N THR A 25 -11.42 21.33 0.33
CA THR A 25 -11.42 22.43 -0.63
C THR A 25 -12.78 23.15 -0.72
N ARG A 26 -12.74 24.46 -0.98
CA ARG A 26 -13.89 25.32 -1.30
C ARG A 26 -14.40 25.15 -2.72
N THR A 27 -13.64 24.52 -3.62
CA THR A 27 -14.12 24.30 -4.98
C THR A 27 -15.29 23.33 -4.98
N PRO A 28 -16.39 23.66 -5.68
CA PRO A 28 -17.57 22.83 -5.66
C PRO A 28 -17.28 21.47 -6.31
N VAL A 29 -17.70 20.40 -5.62
CA VAL A 29 -17.45 18.99 -6.00
C VAL A 29 -17.89 18.69 -7.43
N TRP A 30 -19.00 19.28 -7.89
CA TRP A 30 -19.52 19.07 -9.25
C TRP A 30 -18.55 19.61 -10.31
N LEU A 31 -17.80 20.67 -10.02
CA LEU A 31 -16.84 21.27 -10.96
C LEU A 31 -15.58 20.41 -11.06
N LEU A 32 -15.06 19.94 -9.93
CA LEU A 32 -13.93 19.00 -9.89
C LEU A 32 -14.26 17.68 -10.60
N TRP A 33 -15.47 17.17 -10.37
CA TRP A 33 -16.00 15.99 -11.05
C TRP A 33 -16.14 16.21 -12.56
N LEU A 34 -16.69 17.35 -12.99
CA LEU A 34 -16.86 17.68 -14.39
C LEU A 34 -15.51 17.66 -15.12
N VAL A 35 -14.50 18.31 -14.54
CA VAL A 35 -13.14 18.37 -15.09
C VAL A 35 -12.57 16.95 -15.24
N LEU A 36 -12.74 16.09 -14.25
CA LEU A 36 -12.26 14.71 -14.28
C LEU A 36 -12.99 13.85 -15.32
N MET A 37 -14.27 14.12 -15.58
CA MET A 37 -15.10 13.38 -16.54
C MET A 37 -14.98 13.89 -17.99
N THR A 38 -14.43 15.09 -18.22
CA THR A 38 -14.29 15.69 -19.55
C THR A 38 -13.61 14.77 -20.59
N PRO A 39 -12.50 14.06 -20.28
CA PRO A 39 -11.89 13.13 -21.22
C PRO A 39 -12.81 11.95 -21.58
N ALA A 40 -13.56 11.42 -20.61
CA ALA A 40 -14.53 10.35 -20.83
C ALA A 40 -15.71 10.81 -21.70
N PHE A 41 -16.18 12.05 -21.51
CA PHE A 41 -17.21 12.65 -22.37
C PHE A 41 -16.72 12.87 -23.80
N LEU A 42 -15.50 13.35 -23.99
CA LEU A 42 -14.90 13.57 -25.32
C LEU A 42 -14.71 12.25 -26.09
N LEU A 43 -14.25 11.20 -25.40
CA LEU A 43 -14.13 9.85 -25.96
C LEU A 43 -15.48 9.27 -26.36
N THR A 44 -16.49 9.47 -25.51
CA THR A 44 -17.85 9.00 -25.79
C THR A 44 -18.48 9.78 -26.94
N GLY A 45 -18.25 11.09 -27.02
CA GLY A 45 -18.65 11.91 -28.16
C GLY A 45 -18.00 11.47 -29.47
N TRP A 46 -16.70 11.16 -29.44
CA TRP A 46 -15.97 10.66 -30.62
C TRP A 46 -16.56 9.34 -31.14
N THR A 47 -16.76 8.37 -30.23
CA THR A 47 -17.32 7.06 -30.58
C THR A 47 -18.76 7.12 -31.10
N LEU A 48 -19.55 8.10 -30.65
CA LEU A 48 -20.90 8.35 -31.17
C LEU A 48 -20.91 8.96 -32.58
N VAL A 49 -19.92 9.80 -32.90
CA VAL A 49 -19.86 10.51 -34.20
C VAL A 49 -19.18 9.67 -35.29
N TYR A 50 -18.09 8.97 -34.96
CA TYR A 50 -17.25 8.26 -35.94
C TYR A 50 -17.42 6.73 -35.89
N GLY A 51 -18.23 6.22 -34.97
CA GLY A 51 -18.46 4.79 -34.77
C GLY A 51 -17.31 4.07 -34.05
N PRO A 52 -17.49 2.79 -33.67
CA PRO A 52 -16.53 2.04 -32.87
C PRO A 52 -15.32 1.52 -33.66
N THR A 53 -15.32 1.64 -34.98
CA THR A 53 -14.29 1.06 -35.87
C THR A 53 -13.12 2.00 -36.13
N LEU A 54 -13.25 3.30 -35.84
CA LEU A 54 -12.16 4.27 -35.97
C LEU A 54 -11.61 4.64 -34.58
N PRO A 55 -10.33 4.34 -34.27
CA PRO A 55 -9.74 4.75 -33.02
C PRO A 55 -9.65 6.29 -32.94
N PRO A 56 -9.94 6.91 -31.78
CA PRO A 56 -9.76 8.34 -31.61
C PRO A 56 -8.29 8.74 -31.80
N PRO A 57 -8.02 9.91 -32.41
CA PRO A 57 -6.65 10.37 -32.60
C PRO A 57 -5.97 10.54 -31.24
N PRO A 58 -4.70 10.13 -31.08
CA PRO A 58 -3.99 10.17 -29.79
C PRO A 58 -4.00 11.56 -29.16
N ALA A 59 -3.93 12.62 -29.97
CA ALA A 59 -4.00 14.00 -29.51
C ALA A 59 -5.31 14.34 -28.76
N LEU A 60 -6.44 13.76 -29.16
CA LEU A 60 -7.76 13.96 -28.54
C LEU A 60 -7.92 13.16 -27.23
N LEU A 61 -7.05 12.18 -27.00
CA LEU A 61 -6.93 11.44 -25.74
C LEU A 61 -5.97 12.13 -24.78
N ILE A 62 -4.79 12.51 -25.29
CA ILE A 62 -3.66 12.96 -24.49
C ILE A 62 -3.87 14.40 -23.99
N TRP A 63 -4.21 15.34 -24.89
CA TRP A 63 -4.31 16.75 -24.50
C TRP A 63 -5.44 17.01 -23.50
N PRO A 64 -6.67 16.49 -23.69
CA PRO A 64 -7.73 16.71 -22.72
C PRO A 64 -7.43 16.06 -21.37
N SER A 65 -6.81 14.87 -21.33
CA SER A 65 -6.48 14.20 -20.08
C SER A 65 -5.42 14.97 -19.28
N VAL A 66 -4.36 15.43 -19.94
CA VAL A 66 -3.29 16.22 -19.29
C VAL A 66 -3.84 17.58 -18.83
N ILE A 67 -4.60 18.27 -19.68
CA ILE A 67 -5.17 19.59 -19.36
C ILE A 67 -6.19 19.48 -18.22
N CYS A 68 -7.03 18.44 -18.21
CA CYS A 68 -8.01 18.23 -17.14
C CYS A 68 -7.35 17.88 -15.80
N LEU A 69 -6.27 17.09 -15.81
CA LEU A 69 -5.50 16.81 -14.58
C LEU A 69 -4.83 18.08 -14.02
N LEU A 70 -4.24 18.90 -14.90
CA LEU A 70 -3.66 20.19 -14.51
C LEU A 70 -4.74 21.14 -13.97
N LEU A 71 -5.88 21.27 -14.65
CA LEU A 71 -7.01 22.08 -14.20
C LEU A 71 -7.59 21.60 -12.88
N TYR A 72 -7.75 20.29 -12.71
CA TYR A 72 -8.19 19.70 -11.45
C TYR A 72 -7.22 20.05 -10.31
N TRP A 73 -5.92 19.91 -10.55
CA TRP A 73 -4.89 20.26 -9.58
C TRP A 73 -4.93 21.75 -9.22
N LEU A 74 -5.07 22.62 -10.22
CA LEU A 74 -5.09 24.07 -10.05
C LEU A 74 -6.35 24.52 -9.29
N LEU A 75 -7.52 23.97 -9.64
CA LEU A 75 -8.79 24.20 -8.93
C LEU A 75 -8.74 23.65 -7.50
N PHE A 76 -8.13 22.49 -7.28
CA PHE A 76 -7.95 21.93 -5.94
C PHE A 76 -7.00 22.78 -5.09
N GLN A 77 -5.88 23.24 -5.65
CA GLN A 77 -4.93 24.09 -4.94
C GLN A 77 -5.53 25.46 -4.61
N TRP A 78 -6.26 26.08 -5.53
CA TRP A 78 -6.95 27.35 -5.29
C TRP A 78 -8.08 27.23 -4.26
N GLY A 79 -8.76 26.10 -4.21
CA GLY A 79 -9.81 25.85 -3.24
C GLY A 79 -9.32 25.35 -1.88
N ARG A 80 -8.05 24.95 -1.76
CA ARG A 80 -7.49 24.27 -0.58
C ARG A 80 -7.71 25.08 0.71
N GLN A 81 -8.44 24.50 1.65
CA GLN A 81 -8.57 25.07 2.99
C GLN A 81 -7.36 24.62 3.83
N LEU A 82 -6.57 25.58 4.31
CA LEU A 82 -5.57 25.31 5.36
C LEU A 82 -6.30 25.00 6.67
N PRO A 83 -5.79 24.06 7.49
CA PRO A 83 -6.43 23.62 8.74
C PRO A 83 -6.37 24.70 9.83
N GLY A 84 -7.21 25.74 9.68
CA GLY A 84 -7.32 26.86 10.61
C GLY A 84 -8.62 27.68 10.51
N GLN A 85 -9.55 27.35 9.60
CA GLN A 85 -10.79 28.13 9.39
C GLN A 85 -12.11 27.35 9.58
N VAL A 86 -12.08 26.13 10.14
CA VAL A 86 -13.32 25.41 10.49
C VAL A 86 -13.80 25.86 11.87
N GLN A 87 -14.29 27.09 11.97
CA GLN A 87 -15.19 27.52 13.05
C GLN A 87 -15.77 28.90 12.72
N THR A 88 -16.83 28.93 11.93
CA THR A 88 -18.03 29.78 12.12
C THR A 88 -18.95 29.60 10.92
N GLN A 89 -19.98 28.77 11.08
CA GLN A 89 -21.33 29.09 10.59
C GLN A 89 -22.31 28.05 11.13
N SER A 90 -23.24 28.58 11.92
CA SER A 90 -24.37 27.94 12.57
C SER A 90 -25.43 27.46 11.57
N SER A 91 -26.14 26.38 11.94
CA SER A 91 -27.62 26.18 11.92
C SER A 91 -27.98 24.68 11.74
N PRO A 92 -29.23 24.23 11.98
CA PRO A 92 -29.80 23.87 13.27
C PRO A 92 -30.18 22.38 13.37
N SER A 93 -30.52 21.97 14.58
CA SER A 93 -31.02 20.66 15.04
C SER A 93 -32.00 19.89 14.14
N ALA A 94 -31.76 18.59 13.96
CA ALA A 94 -32.77 17.54 13.74
C ALA A 94 -32.20 16.15 14.14
N PRO A 95 -33.05 15.16 14.51
CA PRO A 95 -32.83 14.30 15.67
C PRO A 95 -32.17 12.94 15.38
N GLU A 96 -31.70 12.34 16.49
CA GLU A 96 -31.10 11.02 16.66
C GLU A 96 -31.67 9.88 15.80
N SER A 97 -30.77 9.05 15.26
CA SER A 97 -31.04 7.64 14.92
C SER A 97 -29.74 6.84 14.77
N ALA A 98 -29.61 5.82 15.64
CA ALA A 98 -28.93 4.53 15.45
C ALA A 98 -27.39 4.43 15.51
N ASN A 99 -26.91 4.18 16.73
CA ASN A 99 -26.02 3.06 17.12
C ASN A 99 -24.89 2.65 16.16
N HIS A 100 -23.78 3.38 16.24
CA HIS A 100 -22.44 2.79 16.19
C HIS A 100 -21.64 3.35 17.37
N PRO A 101 -20.97 2.54 18.22
CA PRO A 101 -20.02 3.05 19.18
C PRO A 101 -18.74 3.44 18.42
N THR A 102 -18.82 4.51 17.64
CA THR A 102 -17.63 5.27 17.27
C THR A 102 -17.13 5.88 18.57
N ALA A 103 -16.10 5.28 19.17
CA ALA A 103 -15.50 5.79 20.39
C ALA A 103 -15.25 7.30 20.23
N GLU A 104 -15.97 8.11 21.01
CA GLU A 104 -15.76 9.55 21.01
C GLU A 104 -14.27 9.82 21.32
N PRO A 105 -13.59 10.67 20.53
CA PRO A 105 -12.20 10.99 20.79
C PRO A 105 -12.10 11.67 22.15
N THR A 106 -11.45 11.03 23.11
CA THR A 106 -11.24 11.60 24.45
C THR A 106 -10.47 12.91 24.30
N PRO A 107 -11.08 14.09 24.57
CA PRO A 107 -10.37 15.35 24.44
C PRO A 107 -9.21 15.39 25.42
N VAL A 108 -8.08 15.95 25.00
CA VAL A 108 -6.99 16.26 25.95
C VAL A 108 -7.58 17.24 26.96
N ARG A 109 -7.75 16.81 28.21
CA ARG A 109 -8.02 17.74 29.30
C ARG A 109 -6.88 18.76 29.30
N ALA A 110 -7.22 20.04 29.19
CA ALA A 110 -6.23 21.11 29.28
C ALA A 110 -5.41 20.92 30.57
N LEU A 111 -4.08 20.90 30.42
CA LEU A 111 -3.16 20.76 31.54
C LEU A 111 -3.35 21.95 32.48
N ASP A 112 -3.41 21.70 33.79
CA ASP A 112 -3.39 22.78 34.78
C ASP A 112 -2.03 23.52 34.73
N ASN A 113 -1.95 24.75 35.25
CA ASN A 113 -0.70 25.52 35.28
C ASN A 113 0.43 24.77 36.01
N THR A 114 0.07 23.94 36.99
CA THR A 114 0.98 23.04 37.70
C THR A 114 1.50 21.91 36.80
N GLU A 115 0.61 21.27 36.04
CA GLU A 115 0.96 20.22 35.07
C GLU A 115 1.78 20.76 33.89
N GLU A 116 1.54 22.00 33.43
CA GLU A 116 2.38 22.62 32.40
C GLU A 116 3.81 22.83 32.91
N THR A 117 3.97 23.26 34.17
CA THR A 117 5.30 23.45 34.77
C THR A 117 6.02 22.11 34.89
N GLN A 118 5.32 21.06 35.32
CA GLN A 118 5.86 19.69 35.33
C GLN A 118 6.25 19.23 33.92
N LEU A 119 5.41 19.50 32.91
CA LEU A 119 5.70 19.16 31.53
C LEU A 119 6.97 19.87 31.05
N ARG A 120 7.14 21.17 31.31
CA ARG A 120 8.36 21.91 30.97
C ARG A 120 9.60 21.32 31.64
N ASN A 121 9.48 20.87 32.89
CA ASN A 121 10.58 20.21 33.60
C ASN A 121 10.97 18.86 32.98
N CYS A 122 10.07 18.19 32.25
CA CYS A 122 10.41 16.99 31.49
C CYS A 122 11.35 17.26 30.29
N PHE A 123 11.56 18.52 29.91
CA PHE A 123 12.44 18.93 28.81
C PHE A 123 13.66 19.73 29.30
N PRO A 124 14.77 19.07 29.69
CA PRO A 124 15.98 19.75 30.11
C PRO A 124 16.60 20.59 28.99
N TRP A 125 17.13 21.76 29.34
CA TRP A 125 17.75 22.68 28.38
C TRP A 125 18.90 22.06 27.58
N SER A 126 19.69 21.17 28.20
CA SER A 126 20.81 20.46 27.55
C SER A 126 20.38 19.45 26.49
N ILE A 127 19.10 19.07 26.49
CA ILE A 127 18.54 18.03 25.62
C ILE A 127 17.63 18.63 24.56
N TYR A 128 16.60 19.34 25.00
CA TYR A 128 15.62 19.98 24.13
C TYR A 128 15.07 21.23 24.81
N TYR A 129 15.33 22.38 24.23
CA TYR A 129 14.86 23.65 24.77
C TYR A 129 13.47 23.98 24.20
N VAL A 130 12.41 23.77 25.00
CA VAL A 130 11.04 24.10 24.61
C VAL A 130 10.85 25.62 24.60
N GLN A 131 10.47 26.15 23.44
CA GLN A 131 10.20 27.57 23.22
C GLN A 131 8.70 27.88 23.33
N ASN A 132 7.86 27.00 22.78
CA ASN A 132 6.42 27.20 22.72
C ASN A 132 5.67 25.88 22.92
N ILE A 133 4.61 25.91 23.72
CA ILE A 133 3.68 24.79 23.94
C ILE A 133 2.33 25.21 23.36
N GLU A 134 1.89 24.54 22.31
CA GLU A 134 0.61 24.79 21.67
C GLU A 134 -0.39 23.70 22.04
N TYR A 135 -1.53 24.11 22.59
CA TYR A 135 -2.61 23.20 22.95
C TYR A 135 -3.57 23.02 21.78
N ARG A 136 -3.74 21.77 21.34
CA ARG A 136 -4.78 21.35 20.40
C ARG A 136 -5.78 20.43 21.12
N PRO A 137 -7.03 20.33 20.65
CA PRO A 137 -8.06 19.52 21.31
C PRO A 137 -7.68 18.06 21.56
N GLN A 138 -6.77 17.52 20.75
CA GLN A 138 -6.35 16.11 20.77
C GLN A 138 -4.84 15.92 20.97
N ALA A 139 -4.07 17.01 21.12
CA ALA A 139 -2.62 16.91 21.29
C ALA A 139 -2.02 18.15 21.98
N VAL A 140 -0.91 17.95 22.68
CA VAL A 140 -0.05 19.06 23.17
C VAL A 140 1.23 19.06 22.33
N ILE A 141 1.48 20.17 21.63
CA ILE A 141 2.62 20.30 20.71
C ILE A 141 3.71 21.14 21.39
N CYS A 142 4.84 20.52 21.70
CA CYS A 142 6.01 21.15 22.29
C CYS A 142 7.03 21.47 21.19
N ARG A 143 7.13 22.74 20.80
CA ARG A 143 8.12 23.23 19.83
C ARG A 143 9.32 23.84 20.54
N GLY A 144 10.49 23.62 19.97
CA GLY A 144 11.75 23.99 20.59
C GLY A 144 12.95 23.66 19.72
N GLN A 145 14.12 23.65 20.36
CA GLN A 145 15.39 23.39 19.69
C GLN A 145 16.10 22.19 20.32
N LEU A 146 16.41 21.21 19.46
CA LEU A 146 17.18 20.02 19.82
C LEU A 146 18.64 20.40 20.05
N ARG A 147 19.24 19.91 21.14
CA ARG A 147 20.63 20.19 21.54
C ARG A 147 21.53 18.97 21.66
N THR A 148 20.94 17.78 21.58
CA THR A 148 21.65 16.49 21.59
C THR A 148 21.20 15.63 20.40
N THR A 149 21.66 14.39 20.32
CA THR A 149 21.22 13.44 19.29
C THR A 149 19.72 13.13 19.44
N ALA A 150 19.03 12.98 18.31
CA ALA A 150 17.58 12.70 18.26
C ALA A 150 17.20 11.47 19.13
N THR A 151 18.00 10.41 19.05
CA THR A 151 17.80 9.17 19.83
C THR A 151 17.87 9.39 21.33
N SER A 152 18.90 10.09 21.81
CA SER A 152 19.10 10.36 23.23
C SER A 152 18.02 11.30 23.77
N ALA A 153 17.67 12.33 22.99
CA ALA A 153 16.61 13.26 23.35
C ALA A 153 15.27 12.55 23.52
N TYR A 154 14.88 11.73 22.54
CA TYR A 154 13.61 11.00 22.59
C TYR A 154 13.56 10.06 23.80
N GLN A 155 14.60 9.27 24.05
CA GLN A 155 14.63 8.33 25.17
C GLN A 155 14.52 9.03 26.52
N GLN A 156 15.27 10.12 26.72
CA GLN A 156 15.24 10.84 28.00
C GLN A 156 13.88 11.54 28.20
N ILE A 157 13.37 12.23 27.18
CA ILE A 157 12.10 12.95 27.26
C ILE A 157 10.94 11.97 27.48
N LYS A 158 10.93 10.85 26.77
CA LYS A 158 9.95 9.77 26.98
C LYS A 158 9.98 9.27 28.42
N THR A 159 11.18 8.96 28.94
CA THR A 159 11.35 8.49 30.33
C THR A 159 10.87 9.54 31.34
N ASN A 160 11.20 10.81 31.12
CA ASN A 160 10.77 11.90 32.00
C ASN A 160 9.24 12.05 32.01
N ILE A 161 8.59 11.98 30.84
CA ILE A 161 7.13 12.08 30.72
C ILE A 161 6.45 10.86 31.35
N GLU A 162 6.93 9.65 31.07
CA GLU A 162 6.42 8.41 31.68
C GLU A 162 6.56 8.44 33.21
N SER A 163 7.64 9.03 33.74
CA SER A 163 7.83 9.16 35.20
C SER A 163 6.87 10.14 35.88
N GLN A 164 6.44 11.19 35.18
CA GLN A 164 5.60 12.25 35.74
C GLN A 164 4.09 12.02 35.46
N PHE A 165 3.76 11.56 34.26
CA PHE A 165 2.40 11.43 33.77
C PHE A 165 1.96 9.97 33.57
N GLY A 166 2.84 8.99 33.83
CA GLY A 166 2.57 7.57 33.59
C GLY A 166 2.29 7.28 32.12
N ASP A 167 1.44 6.29 31.86
CA ASP A 167 1.02 5.90 30.50
C ASP A 167 -0.06 6.80 29.91
N ARG A 168 -0.34 7.98 30.50
CA ARG A 168 -1.43 8.88 30.08
C ARG A 168 -1.22 9.45 28.68
N PHE A 169 0.02 9.66 28.28
CA PHE A 169 0.38 10.26 26.99
C PHE A 169 1.31 9.36 26.18
N LEU A 170 1.02 9.24 24.88
CA LEU A 170 1.96 8.77 23.89
C LEU A 170 2.82 9.95 23.44
N VAL A 171 4.14 9.79 23.56
CA VAL A 171 5.12 10.78 23.13
C VAL A 171 5.49 10.50 21.68
N ILE A 172 5.21 11.45 20.81
CA ILE A 172 5.51 11.40 19.39
C ILE A 172 6.56 12.47 19.08
N PHE A 173 7.56 12.14 18.28
CA PHE A 173 8.67 13.01 17.91
C PHE A 173 8.78 13.08 16.39
N GLN A 174 8.54 14.27 15.84
CA GLN A 174 8.33 14.49 14.41
C GLN A 174 9.11 15.69 13.88
N GLU A 175 9.31 15.75 12.56
CA GLU A 175 9.95 16.86 11.86
C GLU A 175 8.94 17.93 11.40
N GLY A 176 9.12 19.18 11.85
CA GLY A 176 8.30 20.34 11.49
C GLY A 176 8.75 21.03 10.21
N MET A 177 7.95 21.95 9.64
CA MET A 177 8.08 22.47 8.25
C MET A 177 9.44 23.09 7.85
N ASN A 178 10.35 23.32 8.81
CA ASN A 178 11.69 23.85 8.57
C ASN A 178 12.78 22.90 9.11
N ASP A 179 12.51 21.60 9.08
CA ASP A 179 13.35 20.51 9.62
C ASP A 179 13.72 20.69 11.10
N LYS A 180 12.89 21.46 11.80
CA LYS A 180 12.96 21.64 13.25
C LYS A 180 12.12 20.56 13.90
N PRO A 181 12.73 19.66 14.69
CA PRO A 181 12.00 18.57 15.30
C PRO A 181 11.18 19.08 16.50
N PHE A 182 10.01 18.50 16.69
CA PHE A 182 9.07 18.85 17.75
C PHE A 182 8.44 17.62 18.38
N PHE A 183 8.04 17.76 19.65
CA PHE A 183 7.36 16.71 20.39
C PHE A 183 5.86 16.95 20.40
N VAL A 184 5.09 15.87 20.31
CA VAL A 184 3.64 15.87 20.41
C VAL A 184 3.24 14.86 21.46
N LEU A 185 2.44 15.29 22.43
CA LEU A 185 1.82 14.39 23.40
C LEU A 185 0.37 14.17 23.00
N VAL A 186 0.01 12.93 22.76
CA VAL A 186 -1.36 12.51 22.43
C VAL A 186 -1.89 11.66 23.57
N PRO A 187 -3.16 11.78 24.00
CA PRO A 187 -3.74 10.88 24.98
C PRO A 187 -3.55 9.43 24.57
N ASN A 188 -3.13 8.58 25.48
CA ASN A 188 -3.00 7.16 25.18
C ASN A 188 -4.38 6.49 25.23
N PRO A 189 -4.99 6.13 24.07
CA PRO A 189 -6.30 5.49 24.06
C PRO A 189 -6.27 4.11 24.73
N GLN A 190 -5.09 3.48 24.81
CA GLN A 190 -4.91 2.17 25.42
C GLN A 190 -4.95 2.26 26.96
N ALA A 191 -4.35 3.30 27.53
CA ALA A 191 -4.44 3.58 28.97
C ALA A 191 -5.87 3.98 29.39
N ALA A 192 -6.57 4.76 28.55
CA ALA A 192 -7.98 5.09 28.79
C ALA A 192 -8.88 3.85 28.80
N ARG A 193 -8.63 2.87 27.91
CA ARG A 193 -9.35 1.60 27.86
C ARG A 193 -9.06 0.68 29.05
N GLN A 194 -7.90 0.76 29.68
CA GLN A 194 -7.56 -0.06 30.85
C GLN A 194 -8.43 0.22 32.09
N ASN A 195 -8.99 1.43 32.22
CA ASN A 195 -9.88 1.79 33.33
C ASN A 195 -11.31 1.25 33.17
N THR A 196 -11.73 0.89 31.96
CA THR A 196 -12.99 0.20 31.66
C THR A 196 -12.74 -1.30 31.54
N LYS A 197 -13.14 -2.07 32.57
CA LYS A 197 -13.19 -3.54 32.66
C LYS A 197 -12.44 -4.35 31.58
N ARG A 198 -11.39 -5.05 32.02
CA ARG A 198 -10.70 -6.20 31.39
C ARG A 198 -11.63 -7.09 30.55
N GLU A 199 -11.79 -6.81 29.28
CA GLU A 199 -11.76 -7.86 28.27
C GLU A 199 -10.37 -7.77 27.65
N SER A 200 -9.50 -8.75 27.96
CA SER A 200 -8.27 -8.90 27.20
C SER A 200 -8.70 -9.23 25.78
N GLU A 201 -8.80 -8.21 24.92
CA GLU A 201 -9.05 -8.42 23.50
C GLU A 201 -7.97 -9.40 23.02
N LYS A 202 -8.36 -10.64 22.74
CA LYS A 202 -7.43 -11.69 22.30
C LYS A 202 -6.96 -11.28 20.92
N ILE A 203 -5.82 -10.58 20.86
CA ILE A 203 -5.24 -10.04 19.62
C ILE A 203 -4.98 -11.18 18.62
N THR A 204 -4.59 -12.35 19.14
CA THR A 204 -4.46 -13.57 18.35
C THR A 204 -5.75 -14.38 18.44
N GLN A 205 -6.53 -14.39 17.36
CA GLN A 205 -7.70 -15.25 17.19
C GLN A 205 -7.33 -16.44 16.28
N PRO A 206 -6.66 -17.49 16.81
CA PRO A 206 -6.15 -18.58 15.99
C PRO A 206 -7.25 -19.35 15.28
N GLY A 207 -8.44 -19.47 15.89
CA GLY A 207 -9.60 -20.10 15.25
C GLY A 207 -10.07 -19.34 14.01
N LEU A 208 -10.16 -18.01 14.07
CA LEU A 208 -10.52 -17.17 12.92
C LEU A 208 -9.44 -17.27 11.83
N ALA A 209 -8.16 -17.16 12.21
CA ALA A 209 -7.05 -17.30 11.26
C ALA A 209 -7.06 -18.64 10.54
N LEU A 210 -7.32 -19.73 11.27
CA LEU A 210 -7.41 -21.08 10.70
C LEU A 210 -8.61 -21.22 9.74
N VAL A 211 -9.79 -20.72 10.13
CA VAL A 211 -10.98 -20.74 9.26
C VAL A 211 -10.73 -19.96 7.97
N LEU A 212 -10.14 -18.76 8.07
CA LEU A 212 -9.81 -17.95 6.91
C LEU A 212 -8.73 -18.60 6.03
N LEU A 213 -7.73 -19.23 6.62
CA LEU A 213 -6.72 -20.02 5.91
C LEU A 213 -7.36 -21.15 5.12
N LEU A 214 -8.21 -21.96 5.76
CA LEU A 214 -8.89 -23.08 5.11
C LEU A 214 -9.86 -22.61 4.01
N ALA A 215 -10.62 -21.55 4.27
CA ALA A 215 -11.50 -20.96 3.27
C ALA A 215 -10.70 -20.46 2.05
N THR A 216 -9.53 -19.86 2.29
CA THR A 216 -8.66 -19.37 1.22
C THR A 216 -8.02 -20.52 0.45
N LEU A 217 -7.66 -21.61 1.11
CA LEU A 217 -7.16 -22.81 0.46
C LEU A 217 -8.19 -23.39 -0.51
N VAL A 218 -9.45 -23.46 -0.08
CA VAL A 218 -10.56 -23.92 -0.93
C VAL A 218 -10.75 -22.98 -2.12
N SER A 219 -10.91 -21.66 -1.89
CA SER A 219 -11.13 -20.71 -2.98
C SER A 219 -9.97 -20.67 -3.98
N THR A 220 -8.73 -20.74 -3.49
CA THR A 220 -7.53 -20.73 -4.33
C THR A 220 -7.38 -22.03 -5.11
N THR A 221 -7.75 -23.16 -4.51
CA THR A 221 -7.72 -24.45 -5.21
C THR A 221 -8.74 -24.49 -6.34
N LEU A 222 -9.95 -23.95 -6.13
CA LEU A 222 -10.98 -23.85 -7.17
C LEU A 222 -10.52 -22.97 -8.36
N VAL A 223 -9.79 -21.88 -8.09
CA VAL A 223 -9.17 -21.07 -9.15
C VAL A 223 -8.02 -21.84 -9.81
N GLY A 224 -7.22 -22.57 -9.03
CA GLY A 224 -6.15 -23.43 -9.53
C GLY A 224 -6.62 -24.49 -10.53
N VAL A 225 -7.82 -25.04 -10.37
CA VAL A 225 -8.40 -25.98 -11.34
C VAL A 225 -8.57 -25.31 -12.71
N LYS A 226 -9.05 -24.06 -12.74
CA LYS A 226 -9.19 -23.30 -13.99
C LYS A 226 -7.85 -23.00 -14.64
N ILE A 227 -6.84 -22.67 -13.82
CA ILE A 227 -5.47 -22.41 -14.29
C ILE A 227 -4.87 -23.70 -14.88
N ALA A 228 -5.18 -24.86 -14.30
CA ALA A 228 -4.79 -26.16 -14.83
C ALA A 228 -5.63 -26.63 -16.03
N GLY A 229 -6.48 -25.77 -16.61
CA GLY A 229 -7.30 -26.07 -17.79
C GLY A 229 -8.59 -26.84 -17.54
N GLY A 230 -8.99 -27.07 -16.28
CA GLY A 230 -10.24 -27.76 -15.94
C GLY A 230 -11.43 -26.80 -15.76
N GLU A 231 -12.65 -27.29 -16.00
CA GLU A 231 -13.86 -26.51 -15.73
C GLU A 231 -14.47 -26.81 -14.35
N LEU A 232 -14.98 -25.77 -13.68
CA LEU A 232 -15.63 -25.94 -12.36
C LEU A 232 -16.86 -26.87 -12.40
N ARG A 233 -17.53 -26.98 -13.55
CA ARG A 233 -18.71 -27.84 -13.74
C ARG A 233 -18.34 -29.32 -13.71
N GLU A 234 -17.12 -29.66 -14.11
CA GLU A 234 -16.65 -31.04 -14.15
C GLU A 234 -16.34 -31.59 -12.75
N LEU A 235 -16.23 -30.73 -11.73
CA LEU A 235 -16.08 -31.16 -10.32
C LEU A 235 -17.30 -31.95 -9.81
N GLU A 236 -18.49 -31.73 -10.37
CA GLU A 236 -19.68 -32.50 -10.01
C GLU A 236 -19.54 -33.98 -10.41
N SER A 237 -18.81 -34.24 -11.50
CA SER A 237 -18.57 -35.58 -12.04
C SER A 237 -17.24 -36.20 -11.59
N ASP A 238 -16.20 -35.39 -11.39
CA ASP A 238 -14.86 -35.86 -11.02
C ASP A 238 -14.23 -34.95 -9.95
N PHE A 239 -14.34 -35.38 -8.69
CA PHE A 239 -13.76 -34.68 -7.56
C PHE A 239 -12.22 -34.68 -7.59
N SER A 240 -11.58 -35.56 -8.37
CA SER A 240 -10.12 -35.63 -8.47
C SER A 240 -9.50 -34.40 -9.14
N LEU A 241 -10.29 -33.63 -9.89
CA LEU A 241 -9.87 -32.35 -10.49
C LEU A 241 -9.33 -31.35 -9.45
N ILE A 242 -9.82 -31.40 -8.21
CA ILE A 242 -9.33 -30.57 -7.11
C ILE A 242 -7.83 -30.79 -6.86
N LEU A 243 -7.34 -32.03 -7.04
CA LEU A 243 -5.90 -32.31 -6.89
C LEU A 243 -5.04 -31.61 -7.94
N ARG A 244 -5.61 -31.26 -9.11
CA ARG A 244 -4.90 -30.50 -10.15
C ARG A 244 -4.74 -29.02 -9.79
N GLY A 245 -5.69 -28.46 -9.03
CA GLY A 245 -5.63 -27.07 -8.56
C GLY A 245 -4.80 -26.87 -7.30
N LEU A 246 -4.55 -27.94 -6.55
CA LEU A 246 -3.84 -27.89 -5.26
C LEU A 246 -2.40 -27.35 -5.35
N PRO A 247 -1.57 -27.71 -6.36
CA PRO A 247 -0.21 -27.18 -6.48
C PRO A 247 -0.17 -25.64 -6.58
N TYR A 248 -1.09 -25.04 -7.35
CA TYR A 248 -1.24 -23.59 -7.44
C TYR A 248 -1.57 -22.98 -6.07
N ALA A 249 -2.58 -23.53 -5.39
CA ALA A 249 -3.04 -23.00 -4.11
C ALA A 249 -1.96 -23.10 -3.03
N LEU A 250 -1.28 -24.24 -2.92
CA LEU A 250 -0.19 -24.42 -1.98
C LEU A 250 0.99 -23.48 -2.29
N GLY A 251 1.34 -23.33 -3.57
CA GLY A 251 2.40 -22.40 -3.99
C GLY A 251 2.08 -20.95 -3.58
N LEU A 252 0.90 -20.46 -3.98
CA LEU A 252 0.50 -19.06 -3.74
C LEU A 252 0.32 -18.79 -2.24
N MET A 253 -0.35 -19.68 -1.51
CA MET A 253 -0.55 -19.52 -0.07
C MET A 253 0.75 -19.59 0.71
N THR A 254 1.71 -20.41 0.27
CA THR A 254 3.05 -20.45 0.90
C THR A 254 3.75 -19.11 0.72
N ILE A 255 3.74 -18.54 -0.49
CA ILE A 255 4.38 -17.24 -0.75
C ILE A 255 3.76 -16.13 0.11
N LEU A 256 2.43 -15.99 0.07
CA LEU A 256 1.71 -14.98 0.85
C LEU A 256 1.86 -15.19 2.36
N GLY A 257 1.81 -16.45 2.81
CA GLY A 257 1.99 -16.80 4.21
C GLY A 257 3.38 -16.45 4.72
N VAL A 258 4.43 -16.78 3.95
CA VAL A 258 5.82 -16.46 4.31
C VAL A 258 6.04 -14.94 4.30
N HIS A 259 5.45 -14.21 3.35
CA HIS A 259 5.46 -12.74 3.33
C HIS A 259 4.89 -12.15 4.63
N GLU A 260 3.66 -12.50 4.99
CA GLU A 260 3.03 -11.97 6.21
C GLU A 260 3.72 -12.46 7.50
N LEU A 261 4.26 -13.67 7.50
CA LEU A 261 5.07 -14.17 8.61
C LEU A 261 6.36 -13.35 8.79
N GLY A 262 6.97 -12.86 7.70
CA GLY A 262 8.10 -11.94 7.75
C GLY A 262 7.77 -10.65 8.53
N HIS A 263 6.62 -10.04 8.22
CA HIS A 263 6.12 -8.90 8.99
C HIS A 263 5.83 -9.26 10.44
N TYR A 264 5.11 -10.36 10.68
CA TYR A 264 4.69 -10.79 12.02
C TYR A 264 5.88 -11.07 12.95
N ILE A 265 6.89 -11.80 12.47
CA ILE A 265 8.09 -12.15 13.26
C ILE A 265 8.87 -10.87 13.63
N THR A 266 9.03 -9.96 12.68
CA THR A 266 9.77 -8.71 12.90
C THR A 266 8.99 -7.75 13.82
N ALA A 267 7.67 -7.65 13.65
CA ALA A 267 6.81 -6.90 14.55
C ALA A 267 6.91 -7.44 16.00
N LYS A 268 6.92 -8.76 16.16
CA LYS A 268 7.10 -9.42 17.46
C LYS A 268 8.48 -9.14 18.06
N PHE A 269 9.54 -9.15 17.26
CA PHE A 269 10.89 -8.79 17.70
C PHE A 269 10.93 -7.36 18.27
N TYR A 270 10.26 -6.42 17.61
CA TYR A 270 10.12 -5.03 18.08
C TYR A 270 9.03 -4.82 19.15
N LYS A 271 8.41 -5.89 19.66
CA LYS A 271 7.32 -5.84 20.65
C LYS A 271 6.11 -5.02 20.19
N ILE A 272 5.90 -4.93 18.89
CA ILE A 272 4.73 -4.31 18.29
C ILE A 272 3.60 -5.35 18.36
N ARG A 273 2.45 -4.95 18.92
CA ARG A 273 1.29 -5.83 19.04
C ARG A 273 0.67 -6.00 17.67
N SER A 274 0.69 -7.22 17.13
CA SER A 274 0.12 -7.57 15.83
C SER A 274 -0.79 -8.79 15.92
N THR A 275 -1.74 -8.91 14.99
CA THR A 275 -2.56 -10.11 14.83
C THR A 275 -1.78 -11.22 14.13
N LEU A 276 -2.33 -12.44 14.15
CA LEU A 276 -1.86 -13.48 13.23
C LEU A 276 -2.19 -13.09 11.78
N PRO A 277 -1.48 -13.65 10.78
CA PRO A 277 -1.83 -13.45 9.38
C PRO A 277 -3.25 -13.92 9.08
N TYR A 278 -4.07 -13.02 8.56
CA TYR A 278 -5.43 -13.33 8.10
C TYR A 278 -5.44 -13.37 6.58
N PHE A 279 -5.77 -14.53 6.02
CA PHE A 279 -5.96 -14.70 4.58
C PHE A 279 -7.36 -14.21 4.18
N ILE A 280 -7.48 -13.60 3.00
CA ILE A 280 -8.75 -13.07 2.50
C ILE A 280 -9.26 -13.97 1.35
N PRO A 281 -10.21 -14.89 1.63
CA PRO A 281 -10.71 -15.82 0.62
C PRO A 281 -11.58 -15.11 -0.42
N VAL A 282 -11.32 -15.39 -1.70
CA VAL A 282 -12.11 -14.84 -2.82
C VAL A 282 -12.27 -15.92 -3.89
N PRO A 283 -13.50 -16.34 -4.26
CA PRO A 283 -13.70 -17.43 -5.22
C PRO A 283 -13.48 -17.03 -6.70
N PHE A 284 -12.90 -15.87 -6.96
CA PHE A 284 -12.65 -15.30 -8.29
C PHE A 284 -11.26 -14.63 -8.33
N PHE A 285 -10.87 -14.12 -9.50
CA PHE A 285 -9.55 -13.53 -9.73
C PHE A 285 -8.42 -14.52 -9.42
N LEU A 286 -7.59 -14.29 -8.40
CA LEU A 286 -6.47 -15.16 -8.00
C LEU A 286 -6.86 -16.23 -6.96
N GLY A 287 -8.11 -16.27 -6.52
CA GLY A 287 -8.52 -17.16 -5.43
C GLY A 287 -8.35 -16.56 -4.02
N THR A 288 -7.71 -15.40 -3.93
CA THR A 288 -7.45 -14.65 -2.71
C THR A 288 -7.19 -13.18 -3.03
N PHE A 289 -7.47 -12.27 -2.07
CA PHE A 289 -6.96 -10.89 -2.11
C PHE A 289 -5.61 -10.72 -1.42
N GLY A 290 -5.03 -11.81 -0.95
CA GLY A 290 -3.78 -11.82 -0.20
C GLY A 290 -3.99 -12.24 1.25
N ALA A 291 -3.01 -11.92 2.07
CA ALA A 291 -3.09 -12.01 3.50
C ALA A 291 -2.61 -10.68 4.10
N PHE A 292 -2.99 -10.40 5.34
CA PHE A 292 -2.51 -9.22 6.04
C PHE A 292 -2.38 -9.49 7.54
N ILE A 293 -1.46 -8.76 8.18
CA ILE A 293 -1.43 -8.59 9.63
C ILE A 293 -2.00 -7.23 10.02
N GLN A 294 -2.68 -7.15 11.16
CA GLN A 294 -3.14 -5.88 11.71
C GLN A 294 -2.24 -5.46 12.87
N MET A 295 -1.61 -4.28 12.73
CA MET A 295 -0.86 -3.64 13.80
C MET A 295 -1.81 -2.96 14.79
N ARG A 296 -1.71 -3.30 16.08
CA ARG A 296 -2.57 -2.81 17.17
C ARG A 296 -1.86 -1.85 18.13
N SER A 297 -0.58 -1.55 17.87
CA SER A 297 0.20 -0.55 18.60
C SER A 297 1.07 0.25 17.64
N PRO A 298 1.35 1.53 17.94
CA PRO A 298 2.18 2.38 17.10
C PRO A 298 3.62 1.85 16.99
N ILE A 299 4.27 2.15 15.87
CA ILE A 299 5.65 1.74 15.60
C ILE A 299 6.60 2.65 16.39
N PRO A 300 7.60 2.09 17.10
CA PRO A 300 8.39 2.86 18.07
C PRO A 300 9.34 3.88 17.45
N HIS A 301 9.96 3.57 16.31
CA HIS A 301 10.93 4.41 15.63
C HIS A 301 11.12 3.99 14.16
N ARG A 302 11.70 4.86 13.32
CA ARG A 302 11.95 4.59 11.88
C ARG A 302 12.72 3.31 11.57
N LYS A 303 13.68 2.90 12.41
CA LYS A 303 14.38 1.61 12.18
C LYS A 303 13.45 0.38 12.29
N ALA A 304 12.45 0.43 13.18
CA ALA A 304 11.48 -0.64 13.32
C ALA A 304 10.47 -0.61 12.17
N LEU A 305 10.08 0.60 11.73
CA LEU A 305 9.27 0.79 10.52
C LEU A 305 9.96 0.13 9.32
N PHE A 306 11.24 0.46 9.09
CA PHE A 306 12.03 -0.12 7.99
C PHE A 306 12.11 -1.64 8.07
N ASP A 307 12.54 -2.18 9.22
CA ASP A 307 12.78 -3.62 9.37
C ASP A 307 11.49 -4.43 9.20
N VAL A 308 10.37 -3.95 9.77
CA VAL A 308 9.07 -4.62 9.60
C VAL A 308 8.65 -4.57 8.14
N SER A 309 8.81 -3.44 7.47
CA SER A 309 8.33 -3.24 6.09
C SER A 309 9.15 -4.03 5.08
N ILE A 310 10.46 -4.14 5.26
CA ILE A 310 11.33 -4.88 4.33
C ILE A 310 11.27 -6.41 4.54
N ALA A 311 10.96 -6.88 5.76
CA ALA A 311 10.97 -8.29 6.09
C ALA A 311 9.95 -9.11 5.30
N GLY A 312 8.74 -8.58 5.08
CA GLY A 312 7.70 -9.25 4.30
C GLY A 312 8.10 -9.49 2.85
N PRO A 313 8.38 -8.42 2.06
CA PRO A 313 8.80 -8.54 0.67
C PRO A 313 10.02 -9.45 0.48
N ILE A 314 11.03 -9.36 1.35
CA ILE A 314 12.22 -10.23 1.26
C ILE A 314 11.83 -11.69 1.51
N ALA A 315 11.05 -11.98 2.55
CA ALA A 315 10.65 -13.34 2.87
C ALA A 315 9.77 -13.95 1.76
N GLY A 316 8.79 -13.19 1.28
CA GLY A 316 7.93 -13.57 0.15
C GLY A 316 8.73 -13.80 -1.13
N PHE A 317 9.69 -12.93 -1.43
CA PHE A 317 10.57 -13.07 -2.59
C PHE A 317 11.45 -14.32 -2.52
N ILE A 318 12.08 -14.59 -1.37
CA ILE A 318 12.89 -15.78 -1.13
C ILE A 318 12.06 -17.06 -1.30
N ALA A 319 10.80 -17.07 -0.85
CA ALA A 319 9.89 -18.19 -1.05
C ALA A 319 9.44 -18.33 -2.53
N THR A 320 9.29 -17.19 -3.22
CA THR A 320 8.85 -17.13 -4.62
C THR A 320 9.89 -17.73 -5.57
N LEU A 321 11.17 -17.41 -5.40
CA LEU A 321 12.25 -17.84 -6.30
C LEU A 321 12.29 -19.37 -6.55
N PRO A 322 12.36 -20.24 -5.53
CA PRO A 322 12.43 -21.69 -5.75
C PRO A 322 11.14 -22.25 -6.35
N LEU A 323 9.97 -21.75 -5.93
CA LEU A 323 8.68 -22.18 -6.47
C LEU A 323 8.52 -21.80 -7.95
N LEU A 324 8.86 -20.55 -8.29
CA LEU A 324 8.85 -20.08 -9.65
C LEU A 324 9.83 -20.87 -10.52
N PHE A 325 11.08 -21.04 -10.06
CA PHE A 325 12.09 -21.78 -10.81
C PHE A 325 11.65 -23.23 -11.07
N TRP A 326 11.19 -23.94 -10.04
CA TRP A 326 10.67 -25.30 -10.18
C TRP A 326 9.44 -25.37 -11.10
N GLY A 327 8.54 -24.39 -11.01
CA GLY A 327 7.39 -24.30 -11.90
C GLY A 327 7.81 -24.09 -13.36
N LEU A 328 8.79 -23.22 -13.61
CA LEU A 328 9.30 -22.93 -14.95
C LEU A 328 9.94 -24.16 -15.60
N THR A 329 10.66 -25.00 -14.84
CA THR A 329 11.23 -26.25 -15.38
C THR A 329 10.18 -27.30 -15.75
N HIS A 330 8.93 -27.14 -15.29
CA HIS A 330 7.78 -27.99 -15.63
C HIS A 330 6.78 -27.30 -16.57
N SER A 331 7.13 -26.13 -17.08
CA SER A 331 6.31 -25.37 -18.03
C SER A 331 6.65 -25.75 -19.46
N GLU A 332 5.71 -25.58 -20.38
CA GLU A 332 5.91 -25.93 -21.79
C GLU A 332 6.17 -24.68 -22.64
N VAL A 333 7.08 -24.80 -23.62
CA VAL A 333 7.37 -23.71 -24.55
C VAL A 333 6.42 -23.77 -25.74
N VAL A 334 5.63 -22.71 -25.92
CA VAL A 334 4.61 -22.59 -26.96
C VAL A 334 4.95 -21.45 -27.94
N PRO A 335 4.52 -21.51 -29.21
CA PRO A 335 4.75 -20.41 -30.14
C PRO A 335 4.00 -19.14 -29.70
N MET A 336 4.65 -17.99 -29.84
CA MET A 336 4.06 -16.68 -29.51
C MET A 336 2.86 -16.39 -30.45
N SER A 337 1.72 -16.02 -29.86
CA SER A 337 0.45 -15.73 -30.55
C SER A 337 -0.08 -14.37 -30.09
N ASP A 338 -0.99 -13.76 -30.85
CA ASP A 338 -1.57 -12.43 -30.57
C ASP A 338 -2.34 -12.33 -29.24
N LYS A 339 -2.54 -13.46 -28.54
CA LYS A 339 -3.20 -13.53 -27.21
C LYS A 339 -2.23 -13.63 -26.03
N THR A 340 -0.92 -13.51 -26.22
CA THR A 340 0.07 -13.49 -25.12
C THR A 340 -0.01 -12.20 -24.32
N GLY A 341 0.03 -12.27 -22.99
CA GLY A 341 -0.04 -11.08 -22.13
C GLY A 341 0.39 -11.36 -20.69
N LEU A 342 0.72 -10.31 -19.92
CA LEU A 342 1.16 -10.43 -18.52
C LEU A 342 0.14 -11.14 -17.62
N LEU A 343 -1.15 -11.02 -17.94
CA LEU A 343 -2.27 -11.57 -17.18
C LEU A 343 -2.83 -12.86 -17.79
N ASN A 344 -2.24 -13.39 -18.87
CA ASN A 344 -2.68 -14.64 -19.49
C ASN A 344 -1.81 -15.81 -19.00
N PRO A 345 -2.32 -16.67 -18.09
CA PRO A 345 -1.53 -17.76 -17.52
C PRO A 345 -1.11 -18.81 -18.56
N ASN A 346 -1.84 -18.93 -19.68
CA ASN A 346 -1.63 -19.98 -20.67
C ASN A 346 -0.56 -19.61 -21.72
N ALA A 347 -0.12 -18.34 -21.75
CA ALA A 347 0.86 -17.87 -22.74
C ALA A 347 1.57 -16.60 -22.24
N LEU A 348 2.52 -16.78 -21.31
CA LEU A 348 3.32 -15.71 -20.73
C LEU A 348 4.47 -15.33 -21.67
N ASN A 349 4.62 -14.03 -21.94
CA ASN A 349 5.83 -13.51 -22.58
C ASN A 349 6.87 -13.16 -21.50
N PRO A 350 8.02 -13.85 -21.45
CA PRO A 350 9.03 -13.60 -20.41
C PRO A 350 9.64 -12.19 -20.49
N LYS A 351 9.52 -11.49 -21.63
CA LYS A 351 10.09 -10.14 -21.84
C LYS A 351 9.43 -9.04 -21.01
N TYR A 352 8.29 -9.30 -20.39
CA TYR A 352 7.62 -8.31 -19.55
C TYR A 352 8.40 -7.94 -18.28
N SER A 353 9.32 -8.79 -17.84
CA SER A 353 10.12 -8.55 -16.63
C SER A 353 11.54 -9.05 -16.82
N ILE A 354 12.54 -8.24 -16.45
CA ILE A 354 13.95 -8.63 -16.51
C ILE A 354 14.19 -9.90 -15.67
N LEU A 355 13.66 -9.95 -14.45
CA LEU A 355 13.85 -11.10 -13.56
C LEU A 355 13.24 -12.36 -14.15
N LEU A 356 12.00 -12.27 -14.61
CA LEU A 356 11.28 -13.38 -15.20
C LEU A 356 12.00 -13.91 -16.45
N ALA A 357 12.50 -13.03 -17.32
CA ALA A 357 13.26 -13.42 -18.49
C ALA A 357 14.53 -14.20 -18.12
N VAL A 358 15.29 -13.71 -17.14
CA VAL A 358 16.51 -14.38 -16.67
C VAL A 358 16.17 -15.74 -16.06
N LEU A 359 15.18 -15.83 -15.17
CA LEU A 359 14.77 -17.10 -14.55
C LEU A 359 14.23 -18.10 -15.59
N SER A 360 13.43 -17.63 -16.54
CA SER A 360 12.88 -18.46 -17.61
C SER A 360 13.99 -19.01 -18.51
N LYS A 361 14.98 -18.18 -18.85
CA LYS A 361 16.14 -18.63 -19.65
C LYS A 361 17.01 -19.64 -18.92
N LEU A 362 17.20 -19.44 -17.62
CA LEU A 362 17.96 -20.37 -16.77
C LEU A 362 17.23 -21.71 -16.63
N ALA A 363 15.90 -21.71 -16.56
CA ALA A 363 15.09 -22.91 -16.41
C ALA A 363 14.91 -23.70 -17.73
N LEU A 364 14.61 -23.01 -18.83
CA LEU A 364 14.21 -23.61 -20.13
C LEU A 364 15.34 -23.62 -21.17
N GLY A 365 16.46 -22.94 -20.91
CA GLY A 365 17.66 -23.00 -21.72
C GLY A 365 17.46 -22.60 -23.19
N SER A 366 17.88 -23.47 -24.11
CA SER A 366 17.84 -23.22 -25.56
C SER A 366 16.45 -23.34 -26.17
N GLU A 367 15.49 -23.94 -25.48
CA GLU A 367 14.12 -24.08 -25.97
C GLU A 367 13.40 -22.72 -26.01
N LEU A 368 13.76 -21.82 -25.07
CA LEU A 368 13.26 -20.47 -25.03
C LEU A 368 13.97 -19.59 -26.08
N THR A 369 13.23 -19.25 -27.13
CA THR A 369 13.66 -18.42 -28.26
C THR A 369 12.83 -17.14 -28.37
N ALA A 370 13.26 -16.21 -29.24
CA ALA A 370 12.63 -14.91 -29.35
C ALA A 370 11.17 -14.87 -29.85
N LYS A 371 10.70 -16.00 -30.40
CA LYS A 371 9.32 -16.20 -30.91
C LYS A 371 8.52 -17.17 -30.05
N SER A 372 9.02 -17.50 -28.86
CA SER A 372 8.37 -18.43 -27.95
C SER A 372 7.73 -17.69 -26.76
N ALA A 373 6.59 -18.22 -26.32
CA ALA A 373 5.92 -17.91 -25.08
C ALA A 373 5.96 -19.17 -24.18
N ILE A 374 5.55 -19.03 -22.93
CA ILE A 374 5.57 -20.11 -21.95
C ILE A 374 4.15 -20.39 -21.51
N ASP A 375 3.71 -21.65 -21.67
CA ASP A 375 2.52 -22.15 -21.00
C ASP A 375 2.91 -22.59 -19.59
N LEU A 376 2.46 -21.82 -18.60
CA LEU A 376 2.96 -21.93 -17.25
C LEU A 376 2.34 -23.10 -16.51
N HIS A 377 3.20 -23.93 -15.92
CA HIS A 377 2.75 -24.87 -14.90
C HIS A 377 2.03 -24.11 -13.75
N PRO A 378 0.98 -24.67 -13.11
CA PRO A 378 0.23 -23.95 -12.07
C PRO A 378 1.09 -23.40 -10.92
N VAL A 379 2.19 -24.09 -10.56
CA VAL A 379 3.16 -23.58 -9.57
C VAL A 379 3.99 -22.41 -10.10
N ALA A 380 4.31 -22.39 -11.41
CA ALA A 380 4.98 -21.26 -12.06
C ALA A 380 4.06 -20.03 -12.07
N VAL A 381 2.76 -20.21 -12.33
CA VAL A 381 1.76 -19.14 -12.20
C VAL A 381 1.75 -18.58 -10.78
N ALA A 382 1.72 -19.44 -9.75
CA ALA A 382 1.79 -19.00 -8.36
C ALA A 382 3.07 -18.21 -8.04
N GLY A 383 4.22 -18.67 -8.54
CA GLY A 383 5.50 -17.97 -8.39
C GLY A 383 5.53 -16.62 -9.11
N PHE A 384 4.98 -16.55 -10.32
CA PHE A 384 4.88 -15.30 -11.08
C PHE A 384 3.95 -14.30 -10.37
N LEU A 385 2.81 -14.75 -9.85
CA LEU A 385 1.95 -13.93 -9.00
C LEU A 385 2.67 -13.49 -7.72
N GLY A 386 3.53 -14.34 -7.14
CA GLY A 386 4.41 -13.99 -6.04
C GLY A 386 5.30 -12.79 -6.37
N LEU A 387 5.95 -12.80 -7.54
CA LEU A 387 6.75 -11.66 -8.02
C LEU A 387 5.91 -10.39 -8.17
N ILE A 388 4.70 -10.51 -8.71
CA ILE A 388 3.75 -9.40 -8.82
C ILE A 388 3.40 -8.82 -7.44
N VAL A 389 3.07 -9.67 -6.46
CA VAL A 389 2.73 -9.25 -5.10
C VAL A 389 3.92 -8.56 -4.43
N THR A 390 5.13 -9.12 -4.58
CA THR A 390 6.35 -8.49 -4.09
C THR A 390 6.58 -7.11 -4.73
N ALA A 391 6.41 -6.99 -6.05
CA ALA A 391 6.55 -5.71 -6.75
C ALA A 391 5.51 -4.69 -6.29
N LEU A 392 4.24 -5.08 -6.19
CA LEU A 392 3.18 -4.22 -5.68
C LEU A 392 3.49 -3.71 -4.29
N ASN A 393 3.88 -4.60 -3.37
CA ASN A 393 4.22 -4.22 -2.01
C ASN A 393 5.47 -3.33 -1.94
N LEU A 394 6.47 -3.53 -2.80
CA LEU A 394 7.66 -2.68 -2.86
C LEU A 394 7.45 -1.34 -3.56
N MET A 395 6.29 -1.07 -4.17
CA MET A 395 5.99 0.25 -4.75
C MET A 395 6.13 1.33 -3.67
N PRO A 396 6.88 2.42 -3.94
CA PRO A 396 7.18 3.43 -2.92
C PRO A 396 6.01 4.39 -2.72
N VAL A 397 4.85 3.88 -2.33
CA VAL A 397 3.57 4.60 -2.34
C VAL A 397 2.79 4.34 -1.06
N GLY A 398 2.69 5.37 -0.21
CA GLY A 398 1.71 5.39 0.88
C GLY A 398 1.92 4.28 1.91
N GLN A 399 0.84 3.52 2.16
CA GLN A 399 0.78 2.44 3.15
C GLN A 399 1.35 1.09 2.68
N LEU A 400 1.86 1.02 1.45
CA LEU A 400 2.54 -0.18 0.96
C LEU A 400 3.92 -0.30 1.63
N ASP A 401 4.45 -1.52 1.72
CA ASP A 401 5.75 -1.80 2.34
C ASP A 401 6.87 -0.91 1.78
N GLY A 402 6.90 -0.68 0.47
CA GLY A 402 7.84 0.20 -0.20
C GLY A 402 7.67 1.67 0.19
N GLY A 403 6.44 2.10 0.44
CA GLY A 403 6.14 3.43 0.98
C GLY A 403 6.74 3.62 2.37
N HIS A 404 6.57 2.63 3.24
CA HIS A 404 7.18 2.62 4.58
C HIS A 404 8.70 2.53 4.54
N ILE A 405 9.28 1.77 3.62
CA ILE A 405 10.74 1.72 3.40
C ILE A 405 11.28 3.11 3.05
N VAL A 406 10.66 3.77 2.06
CA VAL A 406 11.10 5.10 1.62
C VAL A 406 10.84 6.17 2.69
N HIS A 407 9.74 6.10 3.43
CA HIS A 407 9.48 6.95 4.59
C HIS A 407 10.56 6.74 5.65
N ALA A 408 10.84 5.50 6.02
CA ALA A 408 11.87 5.22 7.00
C ALA A 408 13.23 5.76 6.54
N MET A 409 13.61 5.65 5.27
CA MET A 409 14.90 6.18 4.75
C MET A 409 14.95 7.71 4.70
N PHE A 410 13.95 8.36 4.09
CA PHE A 410 14.05 9.78 3.70
C PHE A 410 13.11 10.72 4.46
N GLY A 411 12.33 10.20 5.41
CA GLY A 411 11.31 10.94 6.14
C GLY A 411 10.01 11.11 5.36
N GLN A 412 8.96 11.52 6.08
CA GLN A 412 7.59 11.52 5.57
C GLN A 412 7.41 12.43 4.34
N ARG A 413 8.03 13.61 4.33
CA ARG A 413 7.87 14.58 3.22
C ARG A 413 8.44 14.05 1.93
N THR A 414 9.66 13.55 1.98
CA THR A 414 10.37 13.02 0.82
C THR A 414 9.67 11.78 0.30
N ALA A 415 9.16 10.92 1.18
CA ALA A 415 8.37 9.74 0.79
C ALA A 415 7.07 10.11 0.07
N ILE A 416 6.37 11.17 0.49
CA ILE A 416 5.19 11.68 -0.24
C ILE A 416 5.57 12.11 -1.66
N VAL A 417 6.70 12.84 -1.82
CA VAL A 417 7.18 13.27 -3.14
C VAL A 417 7.55 12.06 -4.01
N ILE A 418 8.32 11.12 -3.46
CA ILE A 418 8.72 9.89 -4.17
C ILE A 418 7.47 9.09 -4.58
N GLY A 419 6.48 8.97 -3.71
CA GLY A 419 5.24 8.27 -4.03
C GLY A 419 4.39 8.96 -5.10
N GLN A 420 4.38 10.29 -5.16
CA GLN A 420 3.76 11.01 -6.30
C GLN A 420 4.50 10.71 -7.61
N VAL A 421 5.83 10.78 -7.59
CA VAL A 421 6.65 10.48 -8.77
C VAL A 421 6.44 9.04 -9.23
N ALA A 422 6.42 8.08 -8.31
CA ALA A 422 6.18 6.68 -8.62
C ALA A 422 4.79 6.44 -9.24
N ARG A 423 3.74 7.09 -8.74
CA ARG A 423 2.40 7.04 -9.36
C ARG A 423 2.41 7.59 -10.77
N LEU A 424 3.03 8.75 -10.98
CA LEU A 424 3.13 9.37 -12.30
C LEU A 424 3.90 8.47 -13.27
N LEU A 425 5.03 7.92 -12.84
CA LEU A 425 5.84 7.02 -13.66
C LEU A 425 5.08 5.74 -14.02
N LEU A 426 4.37 5.13 -13.07
CA LEU A 426 3.57 3.93 -13.35
C LEU A 426 2.39 4.25 -14.29
N LEU A 427 1.75 5.41 -14.11
CA LEU A 427 0.72 5.88 -15.05
C LEU A 427 1.30 6.09 -16.45
N LEU A 428 2.48 6.70 -16.57
CA LEU A 428 3.16 6.85 -17.85
C LEU A 428 3.51 5.50 -18.48
N LEU A 429 3.99 4.55 -17.67
CA LEU A 429 4.29 3.19 -18.11
C LEU A 429 3.02 2.44 -18.57
N SER A 430 1.87 2.73 -17.96
CA SER A 430 0.59 2.11 -18.34
C SER A 430 0.11 2.45 -19.76
N PHE A 431 0.62 3.53 -20.35
CA PHE A 431 0.36 3.85 -21.76
C PHE A 431 1.21 3.02 -22.73
N ILE A 432 2.32 2.44 -22.24
CA ILE A 432 3.19 1.55 -23.00
C ILE A 432 2.74 0.09 -22.81
N GLN A 433 2.32 -0.25 -21.59
CA GLN A 433 1.84 -1.58 -21.21
C GLN A 433 0.49 -1.46 -20.49
N GLU A 434 -0.58 -1.81 -21.20
CA GLU A 434 -1.96 -1.68 -20.72
C GLU A 434 -2.20 -2.43 -19.40
N GLU A 435 -1.41 -3.46 -19.10
CA GLU A 435 -1.55 -4.30 -17.91
C GLU A 435 -1.26 -3.53 -16.61
N PHE A 436 -0.44 -2.47 -16.65
CA PHE A 436 -0.18 -1.63 -15.48
C PHE A 436 -1.26 -0.58 -15.22
N LEU A 437 -2.22 -0.39 -16.13
CA LEU A 437 -3.27 0.61 -15.97
C LEU A 437 -4.11 0.35 -14.72
N LEU A 438 -4.48 -0.91 -14.48
CA LEU A 438 -5.21 -1.31 -13.27
C LEU A 438 -4.44 -0.93 -12.00
N TRP A 439 -3.12 -1.17 -11.99
CA TRP A 439 -2.28 -0.85 -10.85
C TRP A 439 -2.13 0.66 -10.65
N ALA A 440 -1.92 1.42 -11.73
CA ALA A 440 -1.87 2.87 -11.69
C ALA A 440 -3.16 3.48 -11.09
N ILE A 441 -4.32 2.93 -11.46
CA ILE A 441 -5.62 3.32 -10.91
C ILE A 441 -5.69 3.01 -9.41
N ILE A 442 -5.34 1.78 -9.00
CA ILE A 442 -5.35 1.39 -7.57
C ILE A 442 -4.43 2.30 -6.76
N LEU A 443 -3.20 2.54 -7.21
CA LEU A 443 -2.24 3.38 -6.50
C LEU A 443 -2.71 4.84 -6.38
N LEU A 444 -3.49 5.36 -7.32
CA LEU A 444 -4.03 6.72 -7.25
C LEU A 444 -4.93 6.92 -6.01
N PHE A 445 -5.67 5.89 -5.63
CA PHE A 445 -6.62 5.93 -4.50
C PHE A 445 -5.99 5.65 -3.14
N ILE A 446 -4.80 5.05 -3.10
CA ILE A 446 -4.07 4.86 -1.85
C ILE A 446 -3.66 6.24 -1.30
N PRO A 447 -3.79 6.54 -0.01
CA PRO A 447 -3.23 7.77 0.58
C PRO A 447 -1.70 7.73 0.56
N LEU A 448 -1.03 8.85 0.25
CA LEU A 448 0.44 8.93 0.32
C LEU A 448 0.98 9.17 1.72
N MET A 449 0.14 9.68 2.61
CA MET A 449 0.51 9.98 3.97
C MET A 449 0.19 8.78 4.84
N ASP A 450 1.22 8.27 5.49
CA ASP A 450 1.12 7.16 6.42
C ASP A 450 1.19 7.60 7.89
N GLU A 451 0.84 6.69 8.82
CA GLU A 451 0.97 6.91 10.26
C GLU A 451 2.45 6.95 10.68
N PRO A 452 2.95 8.10 11.17
CA PRO A 452 4.36 8.21 11.53
C PRO A 452 4.72 7.39 12.76
N ALA A 453 5.97 6.94 12.82
CA ALA A 453 6.51 6.29 14.01
C ALA A 453 6.52 7.27 15.20
N LEU A 454 6.51 6.72 16.42
CA LEU A 454 6.61 7.53 17.64
C LEU A 454 7.90 8.36 17.68
N ASN A 455 8.98 7.85 17.09
CA ASN A 455 10.20 8.61 16.84
C ASN A 455 10.52 8.58 15.34
N ASP A 456 10.08 9.63 14.65
CA ASP A 456 10.20 9.82 13.20
C ASP A 456 11.39 10.70 12.78
N VAL A 457 12.14 11.22 13.75
CA VAL A 457 13.32 12.08 13.49
C VAL A 457 14.61 11.27 13.41
N THR A 458 14.66 10.11 14.06
CA THR A 458 15.90 9.32 14.12
C THR A 458 16.19 8.65 12.78
N GLU A 459 17.37 8.92 12.24
CA GLU A 459 17.86 8.37 10.98
C GLU A 459 18.18 6.87 11.05
N LEU A 460 18.24 6.24 9.88
CA LEU A 460 18.68 4.86 9.70
C LEU A 460 20.21 4.78 9.74
N ASP A 461 20.72 3.57 9.88
CA ASP A 461 22.12 3.24 9.66
C ASP A 461 22.36 2.88 8.19
N ASN A 462 23.59 3.14 7.73
CA ASN A 462 24.02 2.93 6.35
C ASN A 462 23.68 1.54 5.79
N GLY A 463 23.68 0.49 6.62
CA GLY A 463 23.34 -0.87 6.19
C GLY A 463 21.87 -1.01 5.78
N ARG A 464 20.95 -0.39 6.53
CA ARG A 464 19.52 -0.36 6.18
C ARG A 464 19.28 0.49 4.94
N ASP A 465 19.99 1.61 4.78
CA ASP A 465 19.86 2.42 3.57
C ASP A 465 20.25 1.64 2.30
N ILE A 466 21.34 0.86 2.36
CA ILE A 466 21.74 -0.02 1.26
C ILE A 466 20.67 -1.07 0.97
N LEU A 467 20.13 -1.73 2.00
CA LEU A 467 19.05 -2.71 1.84
C LEU A 467 17.78 -2.09 1.22
N GLY A 468 17.45 -0.87 1.61
CA GLY A 468 16.33 -0.12 1.05
C GLY A 468 16.56 0.18 -0.44
N LEU A 469 17.74 0.65 -0.81
CA LEU A 469 18.10 0.85 -2.22
C LEU A 469 18.08 -0.45 -3.02
N LEU A 470 18.55 -1.56 -2.46
CA LEU A 470 18.48 -2.88 -3.09
C LEU A 470 17.03 -3.34 -3.29
N SER A 471 16.12 -3.05 -2.35
CA SER A 471 14.69 -3.35 -2.51
C SER A 471 14.04 -2.54 -3.64
N MET A 472 14.42 -1.26 -3.79
CA MET A 472 13.98 -0.43 -4.91
C MET A 472 14.57 -0.92 -6.25
N ALA A 473 15.82 -1.38 -6.26
CA ALA A 473 16.42 -2.00 -7.44
C ALA A 473 15.70 -3.30 -7.81
N LEU A 474 15.34 -4.13 -6.82
CA LEU A 474 14.56 -5.36 -7.01
C LEU A 474 13.19 -5.04 -7.65
N LEU A 475 12.49 -4.01 -7.16
CA LEU A 475 11.24 -3.55 -7.76
C LEU A 475 11.42 -3.24 -9.25
N LEU A 476 12.45 -2.46 -9.61
CA LEU A 476 12.71 -2.09 -11.00
C LEU A 476 13.02 -3.31 -11.87
N ILE A 477 13.77 -4.28 -11.34
CA ILE A 477 14.10 -5.53 -12.03
C ILE A 477 12.85 -6.40 -12.26
N ILE A 478 11.87 -6.35 -11.37
CA ILE A 478 10.61 -7.09 -11.54
C ILE A 478 9.67 -6.36 -12.52
N VAL A 479 9.53 -5.04 -12.42
CA VAL A 479 8.52 -4.26 -13.16
C VAL A 479 8.97 -3.88 -14.57
N LEU A 480 10.26 -3.62 -14.79
CA LEU A 480 10.73 -3.14 -16.09
C LEU A 480 10.81 -4.27 -17.11
N PRO A 481 10.38 -4.02 -18.36
CA PRO A 481 10.54 -4.97 -19.45
C PRO A 481 12.01 -5.18 -19.79
N LEU A 482 12.30 -6.35 -20.37
CA LEU A 482 13.66 -6.73 -20.78
C LEU A 482 14.20 -5.77 -21.85
N PRO A 483 15.31 -5.05 -21.59
CA PRO A 483 15.96 -4.21 -22.59
C PRO A 483 16.45 -5.04 -23.78
N GLN A 484 16.34 -4.50 -25.00
CA GLN A 484 16.74 -5.20 -26.24
C GLN A 484 18.21 -5.68 -26.23
N ALA A 485 19.11 -4.93 -25.59
CA ALA A 485 20.52 -5.33 -25.47
C ALA A 485 20.69 -6.64 -24.66
N ILE A 486 19.95 -6.77 -23.56
CA ILE A 486 19.98 -7.97 -22.71
C ILE A 486 19.24 -9.12 -23.40
N ALA A 487 18.12 -8.81 -24.08
CA ALA A 487 17.36 -9.74 -24.90
C ALA A 487 18.24 -10.42 -25.97
N GLY A 488 19.03 -9.62 -26.71
CA GLY A 488 19.99 -10.13 -27.68
C GLY A 488 21.10 -10.99 -27.08
N TRP A 489 21.61 -10.63 -25.90
CA TRP A 489 22.61 -11.43 -25.18
C TRP A 489 22.05 -12.77 -24.69
N LEU A 490 20.81 -12.77 -24.19
CA LEU A 490 20.11 -13.97 -23.73
C LEU A 490 19.52 -14.80 -24.88
N GLN A 491 19.58 -14.31 -26.13
CA GLN A 491 18.98 -14.94 -27.32
C GLN A 491 17.45 -15.15 -27.20
N ILE A 492 16.75 -14.17 -26.62
CA ILE A 492 15.29 -14.18 -26.41
C ILE A 492 14.71 -12.85 -26.83
#